data_AF-A0A7S4EWD6-F1
#
_entry.id   AF-A0A7S4EWD6-F1
#
_cell.length_a   1.000
_cell.length_b   1.000
_cell.length_c   1.000
_cell.angle_alpha   90.00
_cell.angle_beta   90.00
_cell.angle_gamma   90.00
#
_symmetry.space_group_name_H-M   'P 1'
#
loop_
_entity.id
_entity.type
_entity.pdbx_description
1 polymer ?
#
loop_
_entity_poly.entity_id
_entity_poly.type
_entity_poly.pdbx_seq_one_letter_code
_entity_poly.pdbx_strand_id
1 'polypeptide(L)'
;DQWIYRITQQRFSFPARFERPGTATAIGANHYFREMCYVGWRRENADIFMPGDTEKYMHLPFGLSVSTRFIDGFEKTDMGWDVTPSSLDRMLRLLWERYRAPILVTESGIADGAQPDDRRVRYLAACLQVLQKLLDSGVDIRCYLYWSLLDNFEWAEGFGP
;
A
#
# COMPACT_ATOMS: atom_id res chain seq x y z
N ASP A 1 25.80 -11.63 18.62
CA ASP A 1 25.33 -10.22 18.60
C ASP A 1 25.93 -9.30 17.53
N GLN A 2 26.82 -9.75 16.64
CA GLN A 2 27.30 -8.93 15.49
C GLN A 2 26.74 -9.35 14.11
N TRP A 3 25.98 -10.44 14.03
CA TRP A 3 25.47 -10.97 12.75
C TRP A 3 24.23 -10.23 12.25
N ILE A 4 23.35 -9.77 13.15
CA ILE A 4 22.06 -9.15 12.80
C ILE A 4 22.26 -7.75 12.15
N TYR A 5 23.29 -7.00 12.57
CA TYR A 5 23.60 -5.68 11.98
C TYR A 5 24.16 -5.74 10.55
N ARG A 6 24.64 -6.90 10.09
CA ARG A 6 25.23 -7.03 8.73
C ARG A 6 24.17 -7.19 7.63
N ILE A 7 22.97 -7.66 7.96
CA ILE A 7 21.92 -7.93 6.97
C ILE A 7 21.17 -6.65 6.57
N THR A 8 21.05 -5.67 7.48
CA THR A 8 20.29 -4.43 7.24
C THR A 8 21.07 -3.33 6.49
N GLN A 9 22.34 -3.58 6.15
CA GLN A 9 23.22 -2.63 5.46
C GLN A 9 23.90 -3.29 4.25
N GLN A 10 23.15 -4.01 3.40
CA GLN A 10 23.69 -4.36 2.08
C GLN A 10 23.93 -3.09 1.27
N ARG A 11 25.16 -2.57 1.37
CA ARG A 11 25.66 -1.53 0.48
C ARG A 11 25.98 -2.16 -0.84
N PHE A 12 25.04 -2.06 -1.77
CA PHE A 12 25.36 -2.28 -3.17
C PHE A 12 26.30 -1.15 -3.62
N SER A 13 27.55 -1.48 -3.90
CA SER A 13 28.47 -0.57 -4.55
C SER A 13 28.12 -0.52 -6.04
N PHE A 14 27.38 0.50 -6.44
CA PHE A 14 27.08 0.75 -7.84
C PHE A 14 28.14 1.69 -8.43
N PRO A 15 28.69 1.41 -9.63
CA PRO A 15 29.50 2.39 -10.36
C PRO A 15 28.69 3.68 -10.57
N ALA A 16 29.38 4.82 -10.66
CA ALA A 16 28.80 6.18 -10.68
C ALA A 16 27.75 6.46 -11.79
N ARG A 17 27.53 5.52 -12.71
CA ARG A 17 26.41 5.53 -13.65
C ARG A 17 26.10 4.09 -14.06
N PHE A 18 24.97 3.56 -13.60
CA PHE A 18 24.45 2.27 -14.06
C PHE A 18 23.28 2.53 -15.00
N GLU A 19 23.60 2.83 -16.27
CA GLU A 19 22.63 2.81 -17.37
C GLU A 19 22.44 1.34 -17.79
N ARG A 20 21.73 0.55 -16.97
CA ARG A 20 21.11 -0.67 -17.49
C ARG A 20 19.67 -0.33 -17.89
N PRO A 21 19.18 -0.77 -19.06
CA PRO A 21 17.75 -0.96 -19.25
C PRO A 21 17.23 -1.73 -18.03
N GLY A 22 16.18 -1.24 -17.38
CA GLY A 22 15.65 -1.88 -16.18
C GLY A 22 15.46 -3.38 -16.41
N THR A 23 15.80 -4.21 -15.42
CA THR A 23 15.61 -5.67 -15.50
C THR A 23 14.14 -6.07 -15.46
N ALA A 24 13.25 -5.12 -15.13
CA ALA A 24 11.81 -5.29 -15.13
C ALA A 24 11.21 -4.50 -16.30
N THR A 25 10.27 -5.13 -17.00
CA THR A 25 9.54 -4.55 -18.13
C THR A 25 8.24 -3.86 -17.69
N ALA A 26 7.82 -4.06 -16.44
CA ALA A 26 6.64 -3.47 -15.84
C ALA A 26 6.75 -3.45 -14.30
N ILE A 27 5.84 -2.72 -13.65
CA ILE A 27 5.72 -2.64 -12.20
C ILE A 27 4.39 -3.29 -11.78
N GLY A 28 4.46 -4.32 -10.93
CA GLY A 28 3.29 -4.84 -10.21
C GLY A 28 3.07 -4.04 -8.93
N ALA A 29 1.83 -3.61 -8.67
CA ALA A 29 1.46 -2.87 -7.47
C ALA A 29 0.21 -3.45 -6.81
N ASN A 30 0.29 -3.69 -5.51
CA ASN A 30 -0.84 -4.11 -4.69
C ASN A 30 -1.38 -2.91 -3.92
N HIS A 31 -2.69 -2.69 -3.92
CA HIS A 31 -3.31 -1.53 -3.28
C HIS A 31 -4.67 -1.87 -2.65
N TYR A 32 -4.82 -1.53 -1.37
CA TYR A 32 -6.03 -1.81 -0.60
C TYR A 32 -6.60 -0.54 0.03
N PHE A 33 -5.75 0.22 0.73
CA PHE A 33 -6.12 1.40 1.49
C PHE A 33 -5.01 2.47 1.47
N ARG A 34 -5.27 3.59 2.12
CA ARG A 34 -4.25 4.59 2.48
C ARG A 34 -4.21 4.88 3.97
N GLU A 35 -3.04 5.24 4.46
CA GLU A 35 -2.83 5.79 5.81
C GLU A 35 -2.20 7.19 5.69
N MET A 36 -2.36 8.04 6.70
CA MET A 36 -1.67 9.33 6.76
C MET A 36 -0.36 9.10 7.50
N CYS A 37 0.72 9.60 6.93
CA CYS A 37 2.01 9.63 7.60
C CYS A 37 2.18 10.96 8.33
N TYR A 38 2.55 10.90 9.60
CA TYR A 38 2.93 12.04 10.42
C TYR A 38 4.40 11.91 10.78
N VAL A 39 5.13 13.00 10.66
CA VAL A 39 6.53 13.07 11.09
C VAL A 39 6.61 13.99 12.30
N GLY A 40 7.23 13.49 13.36
CA GLY A 40 7.42 14.23 14.59
C GLY A 40 8.72 13.85 15.29
N TRP A 41 8.96 14.50 16.42
CA TRP A 41 10.04 14.11 17.33
C TRP A 41 9.62 12.91 18.17
N ARG A 42 10.56 11.98 18.38
CA ARG A 42 10.39 10.79 19.20
C ARG A 42 9.98 11.19 20.60
N ARG A 43 8.81 10.73 21.04
CA ARG A 43 8.38 10.85 22.44
C ARG A 43 9.03 9.71 23.23
N GLU A 44 9.65 10.02 24.36
CA GLU A 44 10.42 9.05 25.16
C GLU A 44 9.60 7.89 25.75
N ASN A 45 8.26 7.93 25.65
CA ASN A 45 7.33 6.91 26.18
C ASN A 45 6.26 6.45 25.17
N ALA A 46 6.52 6.49 23.86
CA ALA A 46 5.61 5.88 22.89
C ALA A 46 5.90 4.37 22.83
N ASP A 47 5.07 3.57 23.49
CA ASP A 47 5.24 2.12 23.60
C ASP A 47 5.34 1.44 22.23
N ILE A 48 6.16 0.39 22.23
CA ILE A 48 6.43 -0.50 21.10
C ILE A 48 5.18 -1.35 20.86
N PHE A 49 4.55 -1.14 19.70
CA PHE A 49 3.65 -2.07 18.99
C PHE A 49 2.80 -3.03 19.85
N MET A 50 1.52 -2.71 20.02
CA MET A 50 0.48 -3.67 20.42
C MET A 50 -0.27 -4.15 19.16
N PRO A 51 -0.49 -5.47 18.99
CA PRO A 51 -1.40 -5.95 17.94
C PRO A 51 -2.80 -5.41 18.21
N GLY A 52 -3.31 -4.54 17.33
CA GLY A 52 -4.63 -3.92 17.44
C GLY A 52 -4.63 -2.39 17.59
N ASP A 53 -3.48 -1.76 17.85
CA ASP A 53 -3.38 -0.30 17.83
C ASP A 53 -3.21 0.21 16.39
N THR A 54 -4.09 1.12 15.96
CA THR A 54 -4.11 1.71 14.61
C THR A 54 -2.91 2.62 14.29
N GLU A 55 -2.03 2.87 15.26
CA GLU A 55 -0.86 3.73 15.10
C GLU A 55 0.42 2.90 14.98
N LYS A 56 0.96 2.80 13.77
CA LYS A 56 2.25 2.16 13.50
C LYS A 56 3.36 3.20 13.62
N TYR A 57 4.43 2.88 14.32
CA TYR A 57 5.57 3.79 14.52
C TYR A 57 6.86 3.26 13.89
N MET A 58 7.59 4.14 13.21
CA MET A 58 8.95 3.90 12.75
C MET A 58 9.87 4.98 13.32
N HIS A 59 10.85 4.57 14.11
CA HIS A 59 11.88 5.49 14.60
C HIS A 59 12.95 5.72 13.53
N LEU A 60 13.28 6.99 13.31
CA LEU A 60 14.30 7.44 12.39
C LEU A 60 15.51 8.00 13.16
N PRO A 61 16.68 8.14 12.52
CA PRO A 61 17.83 8.80 13.12
C PRO A 61 17.52 10.21 13.63
N PHE A 62 18.38 10.72 14.52
CA PHE A 62 18.31 12.07 15.06
C PHE A 62 17.03 12.36 15.85
N GLY A 63 16.44 11.35 16.49
CA GLY A 63 15.27 11.54 17.35
C GLY A 63 13.98 11.81 16.58
N LEU A 64 13.92 11.49 15.28
CA LEU A 64 12.70 11.58 14.50
C LEU A 64 11.86 10.31 14.61
N SER A 65 10.55 10.44 14.42
CA SER A 65 9.62 9.32 14.32
C SER A 65 8.59 9.59 13.23
N VAL A 66 8.28 8.56 12.45
CA VAL A 66 7.12 8.52 11.57
C VAL A 66 6.04 7.69 12.24
N SER A 67 4.82 8.20 12.28
CA SER A 67 3.65 7.40 12.62
C SER A 67 2.67 7.35 11.46
N THR A 68 1.92 6.26 11.35
CA THR A 68 0.82 6.17 10.39
C THR A 68 -0.49 5.89 11.10
N ARG A 69 -1.58 6.45 10.57
CA ARG A 69 -2.94 6.14 11.02
C ARG A 69 -3.97 6.39 9.92
N PHE A 70 -5.10 5.71 10.04
CA PHE A 70 -6.31 6.05 9.30
C PHE A 70 -6.86 7.42 9.73
N ILE A 71 -7.63 8.05 8.85
CA ILE A 71 -8.32 9.30 9.19
C ILE A 71 -9.78 8.99 9.47
N ASP A 72 -10.38 9.72 10.40
CA ASP A 72 -11.81 9.65 10.64
C ASP A 72 -12.63 10.09 9.42
N GLY A 73 -13.85 9.56 9.31
CA GLY A 73 -14.81 9.95 8.27
C GLY A 73 -14.83 9.06 7.02
N PHE A 74 -14.03 8.01 6.97
CA PHE A 74 -14.12 6.98 5.92
C PHE A 74 -14.88 5.74 6.40
N GLU A 75 -15.64 5.13 5.47
CA GLU A 75 -16.20 3.79 5.67
C GLU A 75 -15.04 2.79 5.91
N LYS A 76 -15.26 1.82 6.80
CA LYS A 76 -14.25 0.82 7.17
C LYS A 76 -14.60 -0.54 6.57
N THR A 77 -13.59 -1.27 6.13
CA THR A 77 -13.70 -2.70 5.82
C THR A 77 -13.90 -3.50 7.11
N ASP A 78 -14.20 -4.78 6.99
CA ASP A 78 -14.30 -5.67 8.15
C ASP A 78 -12.94 -5.90 8.83
N MET A 79 -11.85 -5.59 8.12
CA MET A 79 -10.47 -5.52 8.62
C MET A 79 -10.14 -4.17 9.31
N GLY A 80 -11.09 -3.25 9.41
CA GLY A 80 -10.90 -1.92 10.01
C GLY A 80 -10.14 -0.93 9.13
N TRP A 81 -9.93 -1.23 7.84
CA TRP A 81 -9.18 -0.37 6.91
C TRP A 81 -10.06 0.66 6.23
N ASP A 82 -9.50 1.83 5.92
CA ASP A 82 -10.21 2.89 5.18
C ASP A 82 -10.57 2.43 3.75
N VAL A 83 -11.86 2.39 3.44
CA VAL A 83 -12.38 2.16 2.08
C VAL A 83 -12.11 3.40 1.22
N THR A 84 -10.97 3.40 0.54
CA THR A 84 -10.41 4.58 -0.15
C THR A 84 -9.96 4.28 -1.58
N PRO A 85 -10.88 3.89 -2.49
CA PRO A 85 -10.54 3.58 -3.88
C PRO A 85 -9.89 4.76 -4.61
N SER A 86 -10.20 5.99 -4.22
CA SER A 86 -9.59 7.21 -4.76
C SER A 86 -8.09 7.31 -4.51
N SER A 87 -7.56 6.65 -3.47
CA SER A 87 -6.13 6.69 -3.17
C SER A 87 -5.26 5.94 -4.19
N LEU A 88 -5.88 5.07 -4.99
CA LEU A 88 -5.24 4.38 -6.12
C LEU A 88 -4.71 5.39 -7.15
N ASP A 89 -5.41 6.51 -7.39
CA ASP A 89 -4.98 7.55 -8.33
C ASP A 89 -3.59 8.09 -7.99
N ARG A 90 -3.40 8.48 -6.72
CA ARG A 90 -2.14 9.08 -6.28
C ARG A 90 -0.99 8.09 -6.38
N MET A 91 -1.20 6.83 -5.98
CA MET A 91 -0.19 5.79 -6.06
C MET A 91 0.25 5.55 -7.51
N LEU A 92 -0.70 5.38 -8.42
CA LEU A 92 -0.40 5.07 -9.82
C LEU A 92 0.26 6.23 -10.56
N ARG A 93 -0.15 7.48 -10.28
CA ARG A 93 0.55 8.66 -10.81
C ARG A 93 2.00 8.72 -10.32
N LEU A 94 2.23 8.49 -9.03
CA LEU A 94 3.59 8.49 -8.46
C LEU A 94 4.48 7.43 -9.11
N LEU A 95 3.97 6.21 -9.29
CA LEU A 95 4.71 5.15 -9.96
C LEU A 95 5.02 5.52 -11.42
N TRP A 96 4.04 6.04 -12.15
CA TRP A 96 4.21 6.43 -13.55
C TRP A 96 5.18 7.58 -13.73
N GLU A 97 5.02 8.64 -12.95
CA GLU A 97 5.89 9.82 -12.96
C GLU A 97 7.34 9.45 -12.66
N ARG A 98 7.55 8.55 -11.68
CA ARG A 98 8.87 8.18 -11.19
C ARG A 98 9.61 7.22 -12.12
N TYR A 99 8.91 6.20 -12.62
CA TYR A 99 9.56 5.07 -13.30
C TYR A 99 9.28 5.00 -14.80
N ARG A 100 8.19 5.61 -15.28
CA ARG A 100 7.80 5.62 -16.71
C ARG A 100 7.78 4.21 -17.33
N ALA A 101 7.39 3.21 -16.54
CA ALA A 101 7.22 1.82 -16.96
C ALA A 101 5.74 1.43 -16.87
N PRO A 102 5.27 0.47 -17.70
CA PRO A 102 3.90 -0.06 -17.61
C PRO A 102 3.56 -0.55 -16.21
N ILE A 103 2.33 -0.34 -15.77
CA ILE A 103 1.87 -0.70 -14.42
C ILE A 103 0.78 -1.78 -14.51
N LEU A 104 0.89 -2.78 -13.64
CA LEU A 104 -0.13 -3.78 -13.39
C LEU A 104 -0.61 -3.59 -11.95
N VAL A 105 -1.90 -3.33 -11.75
CA VAL A 105 -2.50 -3.45 -10.42
C VAL A 105 -2.73 -4.94 -10.18
N THR A 106 -1.82 -5.54 -9.42
CA THR A 106 -1.74 -7.00 -9.24
C THR A 106 -2.65 -7.51 -8.14
N GLU A 107 -3.01 -6.64 -7.19
CA GLU A 107 -4.03 -6.93 -6.18
C GLU A 107 -4.74 -5.63 -5.76
N SER A 108 -6.06 -5.72 -5.58
CA SER A 108 -6.86 -4.68 -4.94
C SER A 108 -8.21 -5.23 -4.52
N GLY A 109 -8.66 -4.92 -3.31
CA GLY A 109 -9.92 -5.45 -2.79
C GLY A 109 -10.28 -4.93 -1.41
N ILE A 110 -11.41 -5.40 -0.89
CA ILE A 110 -11.88 -5.13 0.47
C ILE A 110 -12.43 -6.41 1.10
N ALA A 111 -12.31 -6.51 2.43
CA ALA A 111 -13.05 -7.48 3.22
C ALA A 111 -14.44 -6.91 3.56
N ASP A 112 -15.50 -7.61 3.16
CA ASP A 112 -16.90 -7.18 3.24
C ASP A 112 -17.86 -8.30 3.68
N GLY A 113 -17.38 -9.35 4.36
CA GLY A 113 -18.19 -10.46 4.87
C GLY A 113 -19.43 -10.04 5.70
N ALA A 114 -19.43 -8.89 6.36
CA ALA A 114 -20.58 -8.37 7.11
C ALA A 114 -21.71 -7.78 6.24
N GLN A 115 -21.36 -7.23 5.07
CA GLN A 115 -22.31 -6.68 4.08
C GLN A 115 -21.80 -6.99 2.68
N PRO A 116 -21.87 -8.27 2.26
CA PRO A 116 -21.25 -8.71 1.03
C PRO A 116 -21.89 -8.05 -0.19
N ASP A 117 -21.10 -7.92 -1.24
CA ASP A 117 -21.47 -7.53 -2.60
C ASP A 117 -21.82 -6.05 -2.80
N ASP A 118 -22.58 -5.40 -1.92
CA ASP A 118 -22.90 -3.97 -2.09
C ASP A 118 -21.66 -3.08 -1.88
N ARG A 119 -20.86 -3.37 -0.85
CA ARG A 119 -19.60 -2.65 -0.60
C ARG A 119 -18.57 -2.96 -1.68
N ARG A 120 -18.41 -4.23 -2.02
CA ARG A 120 -17.44 -4.71 -3.02
C ARG A 120 -17.72 -4.16 -4.40
N VAL A 121 -18.98 -4.18 -4.85
CA VAL A 121 -19.37 -3.62 -6.15
C VAL A 121 -19.12 -2.10 -6.18
N ARG A 122 -19.47 -1.37 -5.11
CA ARG A 122 -19.19 0.08 -5.03
C ARG A 122 -17.69 0.38 -5.05
N TYR A 123 -16.88 -0.37 -4.30
CA TYR A 123 -15.43 -0.22 -4.27
C TYR A 123 -14.82 -0.50 -5.65
N LEU A 124 -15.18 -1.63 -6.25
CA LEU A 124 -14.69 -2.02 -7.57
C LEU A 124 -15.06 -0.99 -8.64
N ALA A 125 -16.31 -0.54 -8.67
CA ALA A 125 -16.77 0.49 -9.59
C ALA A 125 -15.97 1.80 -9.44
N ALA A 126 -15.69 2.22 -8.20
CA ALA A 126 -14.90 3.40 -7.92
C ALA A 126 -13.43 3.24 -8.35
N CYS A 127 -12.82 2.07 -8.13
CA CYS A 127 -11.47 1.75 -8.63
C CYS A 127 -11.42 1.81 -10.15
N LEU A 128 -12.36 1.20 -10.85
CA LEU A 128 -12.42 1.21 -12.32
C LEU A 128 -12.59 2.64 -12.87
N GLN A 129 -13.38 3.50 -12.22
CA GLN A 129 -13.49 4.91 -12.58
C GLN A 129 -12.17 5.67 -12.42
N VAL A 130 -11.39 5.37 -11.37
CA VAL A 130 -10.05 5.95 -11.17
C VAL A 130 -9.10 5.49 -12.28
N LEU A 131 -9.10 4.19 -12.59
CA LEU A 131 -8.26 3.64 -13.66
C LEU A 131 -8.59 4.24 -15.02
N GLN A 132 -9.87 4.39 -15.35
CA GLN A 132 -10.29 5.05 -16.59
C GLN A 132 -9.73 6.47 -16.69
N LYS A 133 -9.86 7.27 -15.63
CA LYS A 133 -9.30 8.64 -15.59
C LYS A 133 -7.78 8.67 -15.77
N LEU A 134 -7.08 7.68 -15.24
CA LEU A 134 -5.62 7.58 -15.38
C LEU A 134 -5.22 7.21 -16.81
N LEU A 135 -5.90 6.22 -17.41
CA LEU A 135 -5.73 5.83 -18.81
C LEU A 135 -5.97 7.01 -19.74
N ASP A 136 -7.06 7.76 -19.53
CA ASP A 136 -7.40 8.97 -20.28
C ASP A 136 -6.31 10.05 -20.15
N SER A 137 -5.61 10.10 -19.01
CA SER A 137 -4.47 11.00 -18.77
C SER A 137 -3.12 10.48 -19.28
N GLY A 138 -3.10 9.33 -19.96
CA GLY A 138 -1.89 8.75 -20.57
C GLY A 138 -1.00 7.96 -19.60
N VAL A 139 -1.53 7.49 -18.47
CA VAL A 139 -0.83 6.54 -17.60
C VAL A 139 -0.91 5.16 -18.22
N ASP A 140 0.24 4.49 -18.39
CA ASP A 140 0.29 3.17 -19.01
C ASP A 140 -0.07 2.06 -18.00
N ILE A 141 -1.37 1.77 -17.87
CA ILE A 141 -1.90 0.71 -16.99
C ILE A 141 -2.40 -0.45 -17.85
N ARG A 142 -1.89 -1.65 -17.57
CA ARG A 142 -2.14 -2.84 -18.41
C ARG A 142 -3.10 -3.84 -17.80
N CYS A 143 -3.28 -3.81 -16.48
CA CYS A 143 -4.06 -4.81 -15.77
C CYS A 143 -4.63 -4.27 -14.46
N TYR A 144 -5.79 -4.79 -14.07
CA TYR A 144 -6.35 -4.68 -12.72
C TYR A 144 -6.87 -6.05 -12.29
N LEU A 145 -6.23 -6.63 -11.27
CA LEU A 145 -6.61 -7.91 -10.68
C LEU A 145 -7.26 -7.64 -9.32
N TYR A 146 -8.54 -7.98 -9.22
CA TYR A 146 -9.26 -7.92 -7.95
C TYR A 146 -8.77 -9.04 -7.04
N TRP A 147 -8.44 -8.69 -5.80
CA TRP A 147 -8.18 -9.66 -4.74
C TRP A 147 -9.45 -9.81 -3.90
N SER A 148 -10.12 -10.96 -3.90
CA SER A 148 -9.75 -12.24 -4.51
C SER A 148 -10.88 -12.81 -5.38
N LEU A 149 -10.55 -13.86 -6.14
CA LEU A 149 -11.53 -14.62 -6.90
C LEU A 149 -12.50 -15.40 -5.98
N LEU A 150 -11.99 -15.86 -4.84
CA LEU A 150 -12.71 -16.67 -3.85
C LEU A 150 -12.35 -16.17 -2.46
N ASP A 151 -13.29 -16.27 -1.53
CA ASP A 151 -12.99 -16.18 -0.09
C ASP A 151 -11.88 -17.20 0.23
N ASN A 152 -10.89 -16.78 1.02
CA ASN A 152 -9.69 -17.58 1.25
C ASN A 152 -9.17 -17.44 2.69
N PHE A 153 -8.02 -18.04 2.96
CA PHE A 153 -7.38 -18.00 4.27
C PHE A 153 -6.55 -16.70 4.41
N GLU A 154 -7.01 -15.78 5.26
CA GLU A 154 -6.43 -14.45 5.47
C GLU A 154 -5.39 -14.43 6.59
N TRP A 155 -4.34 -15.22 6.41
CA TRP A 155 -3.13 -15.23 7.25
C TRP A 155 -3.40 -15.29 8.77
N ALA A 156 -3.21 -14.16 9.47
CA ALA A 156 -3.37 -14.07 10.91
C ALA A 156 -4.84 -14.12 11.35
N GLU A 157 -5.77 -13.74 10.47
CA GLU A 157 -7.20 -13.71 10.74
C GLU A 157 -7.87 -15.08 10.49
N GLY A 158 -7.20 -15.96 9.75
CA GLY A 158 -7.67 -17.32 9.51
C GLY A 158 -8.76 -17.36 8.44
N PHE A 159 -9.95 -17.86 8.78
CA PHE A 159 -11.08 -18.00 7.83
C PHE A 159 -12.16 -16.93 8.00
N GLY A 160 -11.91 -15.90 8.78
CA GLY A 160 -12.72 -14.70 8.76
C GLY A 160 -11.87 -13.48 9.08
N PRO A 161 -12.38 -12.25 8.87
CA PRO A 161 -13.27 -11.95 7.75
C PRO A 161 -12.63 -12.31 6.39
#